data_AF-A0A8J7C2N1-F1
#
_entry.id   AF-A0A8J7C2N1-F1
#
_cell.length_a   1.000
_cell.length_b   1.000
_cell.length_c   1.000
_cell.angle_alpha   90.00
_cell.angle_beta   90.00
_cell.angle_gamma   90.00
#
_symmetry.space_group_name_H-M   'P 1'
#
loop_
_entity.id
_entity.type
_entity.pdbx_description
1 polymer ?
#
loop_
_entity_poly.entity_id
_entity_poly.type
_entity_poly.pdbx_seq_one_letter_code
_entity_poly.pdbx_strand_id
1 'polypeptide(L)'
;MHLIHPALVHFSVAFLVAGGLLEAAGILSRRETRERAGAVLVLAGTLFLAPTVAAGFLAQNSVAGFNGGTADVHLHERFGLVLLGLFAALALWKGWYQGRLPADQKVLYAVLVLAGVGLTLVTAWMGGHLVYGYGIGVTFG
;
A
#
# COMPACT_ATOMS: atom_id res chain seq x y z
N MET A 1 8.05 19.78 1.28
CA MET A 1 7.71 18.40 0.86
C MET A 1 6.69 17.71 1.77
N HIS A 2 6.33 18.29 2.93
CA HIS A 2 5.49 17.65 3.96
C HIS A 2 4.07 17.22 3.54
N LEU A 3 3.45 17.88 2.55
CA LEU A 3 2.08 17.55 2.10
C LEU A 3 2.03 16.55 0.94
N ILE A 4 3.17 16.25 0.32
CA ILE A 4 3.21 15.35 -0.85
C ILE A 4 2.91 13.92 -0.42
N HIS A 5 3.53 13.45 0.67
CA HIS A 5 3.29 12.11 1.19
C HIS A 5 1.80 11.86 1.50
N PRO A 6 1.12 12.68 2.33
CA PRO A 6 -0.33 12.52 2.58
C PRO A 6 -1.18 12.57 1.31
N ALA A 7 -0.86 13.42 0.33
CA ALA A 7 -1.60 13.47 -0.93
C ALA A 7 -1.51 12.14 -1.71
N LEU A 8 -0.31 11.55 -1.79
CA LEU A 8 -0.09 10.28 -2.48
C LEU A 8 -0.67 9.06 -1.76
N VAL A 9 -0.75 9.10 -0.41
CA VAL A 9 -1.34 8.03 0.41
C VAL A 9 -2.80 7.75 0.00
N HIS A 10 -3.59 8.77 -0.35
CA HIS A 10 -5.00 8.56 -0.74
C HIS A 10 -5.13 7.65 -1.96
N PHE A 11 -4.28 7.86 -2.98
CA PHE A 11 -4.31 7.05 -4.20
C PHE A 11 -3.81 5.64 -3.96
N SER A 12 -2.69 5.48 -3.25
CA SER A 12 -2.15 4.15 -2.96
C SER A 12 -3.12 3.33 -2.10
N VAL A 13 -3.64 3.89 -1.01
CA VAL A 13 -4.60 3.19 -0.13
C VAL A 13 -5.89 2.85 -0.88
N ALA A 14 -6.52 3.83 -1.56
CA ALA A 14 -7.79 3.60 -2.22
C ALA A 14 -7.68 2.53 -3.32
N PHE A 15 -6.64 2.60 -4.15
CA PHE A 15 -6.46 1.64 -5.24
C PHE A 15 -6.02 0.25 -4.76
N LEU A 16 -5.14 0.14 -3.77
CA LEU A 16 -4.73 -1.16 -3.23
C LEU A 16 -5.88 -1.86 -2.51
N VAL A 17 -6.67 -1.13 -1.71
CA VAL A 17 -7.82 -1.70 -1.00
C VAL A 17 -8.94 -2.07 -1.97
N ALA A 18 -9.42 -1.12 -2.79
CA ALA A 18 -10.51 -1.40 -3.71
C ALA A 18 -10.12 -2.40 -4.79
N GLY A 19 -8.91 -2.25 -5.35
CA GLY A 19 -8.36 -3.15 -6.36
C GLY A 19 -8.14 -4.55 -5.81
N GLY A 20 -7.49 -4.67 -4.65
CA GLY A 20 -7.19 -5.97 -4.04
C GLY A 20 -8.46 -6.74 -3.67
N LEU A 21 -9.46 -6.07 -3.09
CA LEU A 21 -10.77 -6.68 -2.81
C LEU A 21 -11.48 -7.11 -4.09
N LEU A 22 -11.50 -6.26 -5.12
CA LEU A 22 -12.17 -6.55 -6.39
C LEU A 22 -11.48 -7.68 -7.15
N GLU A 23 -10.15 -7.70 -7.15
CA GLU A 23 -9.34 -8.73 -7.79
C GLU A 23 -9.53 -10.07 -7.12
N ALA A 24 -9.38 -10.13 -5.78
CA ALA A 24 -9.60 -11.34 -5.01
C ALA A 24 -11.04 -11.86 -5.18
N ALA A 25 -12.04 -10.97 -5.11
CA ALA A 25 -13.43 -11.34 -5.37
C ALA A 25 -13.62 -11.88 -6.79
N GLY A 26 -12.97 -11.29 -7.79
CA GLY A 26 -12.98 -11.75 -9.17
C GLY A 26 -12.39 -13.16 -9.33
N ILE A 27 -11.25 -13.42 -8.68
CA ILE A 27 -10.62 -14.74 -8.67
C ILE A 27 -11.53 -15.78 -8.00
N LEU A 28 -12.01 -15.50 -6.79
CA LEU A 28 -12.81 -16.43 -5.98
C LEU A 28 -14.19 -16.71 -6.61
N SER A 29 -14.79 -15.71 -7.25
CA SER A 29 -16.06 -15.88 -7.97
C SER A 29 -15.90 -16.33 -9.42
N ARG A 30 -14.66 -16.56 -9.89
CA ARG A 30 -14.32 -16.91 -11.28
C ARG A 30 -14.88 -15.91 -12.30
N ARG A 31 -14.90 -14.62 -11.96
CA ARG A 31 -15.36 -13.52 -12.81
C ARG A 31 -14.18 -12.74 -13.36
N GLU A 32 -13.75 -13.09 -14.57
CA GLU A 32 -12.57 -12.53 -15.21
C GLU A 32 -12.60 -10.99 -15.34
N THR A 33 -13.76 -10.40 -15.62
CA THR A 33 -13.89 -8.92 -15.70
C THR A 33 -13.54 -8.24 -14.39
N ARG A 34 -13.97 -8.81 -13.24
CA ARG A 34 -13.66 -8.27 -11.91
C ARG A 34 -12.19 -8.50 -11.56
N GLU A 35 -11.66 -9.69 -11.86
CA GLU A 35 -10.24 -10.01 -11.67
C GLU A 35 -9.35 -9.01 -12.42
N ARG A 36 -9.64 -8.74 -13.69
CA ARG A 36 -8.87 -7.80 -14.51
C ARG A 36 -9.01 -6.36 -14.04
N ALA A 37 -10.23 -5.90 -13.72
CA ALA A 37 -10.45 -4.55 -13.22
C ALA A 37 -9.72 -4.31 -11.89
N GLY A 38 -9.80 -5.28 -10.97
CA GLY A 38 -9.06 -5.24 -9.71
C GLY A 38 -7.55 -5.23 -9.92
N ALA A 39 -7.02 -6.08 -10.81
CA ALA A 39 -5.59 -6.13 -11.12
C ALA A 39 -5.04 -4.80 -11.66
N VAL A 40 -5.80 -4.09 -12.51
CA VAL A 40 -5.43 -2.77 -13.00
C VAL A 40 -5.35 -1.75 -11.85
N LEU A 41 -6.30 -1.78 -10.92
CA LEU A 41 -6.28 -0.92 -9.74
C LEU A 41 -5.12 -1.28 -8.80
N VAL A 42 -4.85 -2.56 -8.55
CA VAL A 42 -3.69 -2.99 -7.74
C VAL A 42 -2.38 -2.51 -8.36
N LEU A 43 -2.22 -2.64 -9.69
CA LEU A 43 -1.05 -2.13 -10.38
C LEU A 43 -0.93 -0.60 -10.24
N ALA A 44 -2.02 0.14 -10.46
CA ALA A 44 -2.03 1.59 -10.26
C ALA A 44 -1.66 1.96 -8.82
N GLY A 45 -2.27 1.31 -7.82
CA GLY A 45 -1.96 1.50 -6.40
C GLY A 45 -0.50 1.21 -6.07
N THR A 46 0.08 0.17 -6.67
CA THR A 46 1.50 -0.18 -6.52
C THR A 46 2.41 0.90 -7.11
N LEU A 47 2.06 1.45 -8.28
CA LEU A 47 2.80 2.55 -8.90
C LEU A 47 2.72 3.85 -8.09
N PHE A 48 1.60 4.11 -7.40
CA PHE A 48 1.48 5.22 -6.45
C PHE A 48 2.17 4.95 -5.11
N LEU A 49 2.28 3.69 -4.68
CA LEU A 49 2.91 3.31 -3.41
C LEU A 49 4.41 3.64 -3.40
N ALA A 50 5.13 3.41 -4.50
CA ALA A 50 6.55 3.74 -4.58
C ALA A 50 6.87 5.22 -4.30
N PRO A 51 6.26 6.22 -4.99
CA PRO A 51 6.47 7.63 -4.66
C PRO A 51 5.86 8.01 -3.30
N THR A 52 4.82 7.32 -2.82
CA THR A 52 4.30 7.52 -1.45
C THR A 52 5.37 7.21 -0.40
N VAL A 53 6.01 6.04 -0.50
CA VAL A 53 7.09 5.61 0.41
C VAL A 53 8.29 6.54 0.30
N ALA A 54 8.71 6.90 -0.92
CA ALA A 54 9.82 7.83 -1.13
C ALA A 54 9.55 9.21 -0.52
N ALA A 55 8.35 9.76 -0.71
CA ALA A 55 7.97 11.05 -0.13
C ALA A 55 7.93 10.99 1.41
N GLY A 56 7.48 9.88 1.99
CA GLY A 56 7.47 9.67 3.44
C GLY A 56 8.89 9.62 4.02
N PHE A 57 9.77 8.85 3.37
CA PHE A 57 11.19 8.78 3.74
C PHE A 57 11.87 10.15 3.69
N LEU A 58 11.66 10.91 2.61
CA LEU A 58 12.22 12.26 2.48
C LEU A 58 11.66 13.21 3.55
N ALA A 59 10.37 13.14 3.86
CA ALA A 59 9.74 13.96 4.88
C ALA A 59 10.28 13.65 6.29
N GLN A 60 10.52 12.38 6.60
CA GLN A 60 11.12 11.95 7.86
C GLN A 60 12.55 12.47 8.03
N ASN A 61 13.34 12.47 6.95
CA ASN A 61 14.74 12.90 6.98
C ASN A 61 14.93 14.42 6.82
N SER A 62 13.86 15.20 6.65
CA SER A 62 13.93 16.66 6.47
C SER A 62 13.65 17.47 7.75
N VAL A 63 13.31 16.81 8.87
CA VAL A 63 13.07 17.45 10.17
C VAL A 63 14.16 17.09 11.16
N ALA A 64 14.54 18.04 12.03
CA ALA A 64 15.62 17.88 13.01
C ALA A 64 15.30 16.88 14.14
N GLY A 65 14.07 16.39 14.21
CA GLY A 65 13.58 15.41 15.18
C GLY A 65 12.06 15.45 15.27
N PHE A 66 11.48 14.48 15.98
CA PHE A 66 10.06 14.44 16.30
C PHE A 66 9.86 14.73 17.79
N ASN A 67 8.85 15.52 18.14
CA ASN A 67 8.43 15.75 19.53
C ASN A 67 7.60 14.55 20.06
N GLY A 68 8.20 13.34 20.04
CA GLY A 68 7.54 12.07 20.34
C GLY A 68 7.18 11.26 19.09
N GLY A 69 6.88 9.96 19.28
CA GLY A 69 6.44 9.08 18.19
C GLY A 69 7.55 8.59 17.22
N THR A 70 8.83 8.87 17.48
CA THR A 70 9.94 8.46 16.59
C THR A 70 9.95 6.94 16.30
N ALA A 71 9.72 6.11 17.33
CA ALA A 71 9.65 4.67 17.15
C ALA A 71 8.49 4.25 16.23
N ASP A 72 7.34 4.91 16.37
CA ASP A 72 6.14 4.62 15.57
C ASP A 72 6.29 5.12 14.13
N VAL A 73 7.01 6.22 13.91
CA VAL A 73 7.39 6.69 12.57
C VAL A 73 8.24 5.64 11.85
N HIS A 74 9.30 5.14 12.50
CA HIS A 74 10.14 4.08 11.92
C HIS A 74 9.38 2.77 11.72
N LEU A 75 8.44 2.45 12.61
CA LEU A 75 7.58 1.28 12.44
C LEU A 75 6.68 1.44 11.22
N HIS A 76 6.05 2.61 11.06
CA HIS A 76 5.21 2.95 9.90
C HIS A 76 6.01 2.91 8.59
N GLU A 77 7.23 3.46 8.58
CA GLU A 77 8.17 3.41 7.46
C GLU A 77 8.46 1.96 7.04
N ARG A 78 8.81 1.08 7.99
CA ARG A 78 9.07 -0.35 7.73
C ARG A 78 7.86 -1.05 7.14
N PHE A 79 6.67 -0.76 7.66
CA PHE A 79 5.42 -1.29 7.11
C PHE A 79 5.20 -0.84 5.67
N GLY A 80 5.46 0.44 5.37
CA GLY A 80 5.42 0.97 4.00
C GLY A 80 6.39 0.27 3.05
N LEU A 81 7.62 -0.01 3.49
CA LEU A 81 8.62 -0.76 2.70
C LEU A 81 8.21 -2.22 2.47
N VAL A 82 7.71 -2.91 3.51
CA VAL A 82 7.19 -4.29 3.38
C VAL A 82 6.01 -4.32 2.42
N LEU A 83 5.10 -3.35 2.52
CA LEU A 83 3.93 -3.23 1.65
C LEU A 83 4.34 -3.03 0.18
N LEU A 84 5.34 -2.15 -0.06
CA LEU A 84 5.89 -1.92 -1.39
C LEU A 84 6.52 -3.19 -1.96
N GLY A 85 7.33 -3.89 -1.17
CA GLY A 85 7.94 -5.15 -1.56
C GLY A 85 6.90 -6.23 -1.90
N LEU A 86 5.87 -6.38 -1.06
CA LEU A 86 4.78 -7.33 -1.27
C LEU A 86 4.03 -7.04 -2.57
N PHE A 87 3.54 -5.82 -2.77
CA PHE A 87 2.76 -5.49 -3.96
C PHE A 87 3.60 -5.47 -5.24
N ALA A 88 4.87 -5.07 -5.16
CA ALA A 88 5.80 -5.23 -6.28
C ALA A 88 6.00 -6.71 -6.64
N ALA A 89 6.19 -7.59 -5.65
CA ALA A 89 6.31 -9.03 -5.90
C ALA A 89 5.03 -9.63 -6.50
N LEU A 90 3.85 -9.23 -6.01
CA LEU A 90 2.56 -9.66 -6.57
C LEU A 90 2.36 -9.16 -8.02
N ALA A 91 2.73 -7.91 -8.30
CA ALA A 91 2.67 -7.34 -9.64
C ALA A 91 3.63 -8.07 -10.61
N LEU A 92 4.85 -8.36 -10.17
CA LEU A 92 5.83 -9.13 -10.94
C LEU A 92 5.38 -10.57 -11.17
N TRP A 93 4.87 -11.25 -10.15
CA TRP A 93 4.35 -12.61 -10.28
C TRP A 93 3.21 -12.66 -11.29
N LYS A 94 2.21 -11.79 -11.17
CA LYS A 94 1.11 -11.74 -12.13
C LYS A 94 1.57 -11.32 -13.53
N GLY A 95 2.53 -10.39 -13.61
CA GLY A 95 3.16 -9.95 -14.86
C GLY A 95 3.94 -11.04 -15.58
N TRP A 96 4.64 -11.91 -14.84
CA TRP A 96 5.35 -13.08 -15.39
C TRP A 96 4.41 -14.01 -16.17
N TYR A 97 3.19 -14.16 -15.68
CA TYR A 97 2.12 -14.91 -16.36
C TYR A 97 1.25 -14.04 -17.27
N GLN A 98 1.74 -12.87 -17.69
CA GLN A 98 1.06 -11.94 -18.61
C GLN A 98 -0.36 -11.59 -18.14
N GLY A 99 -0.55 -11.47 -16.82
CA GLY A 99 -1.84 -11.18 -16.20
C GLY A 99 -2.77 -12.39 -16.03
N ARG A 100 -2.38 -13.59 -16.48
CA ARG A 100 -3.21 -14.81 -16.48
C ARG A 100 -2.58 -15.92 -15.63
N LEU A 101 -2.77 -15.82 -14.32
CA LEU A 101 -2.23 -16.80 -13.38
C LEU A 101 -2.78 -18.22 -13.63
N PRO A 102 -1.93 -19.26 -13.50
CA PRO A 102 -2.34 -20.66 -13.48
C PRO A 102 -3.41 -20.94 -12.41
N ALA A 103 -4.32 -21.87 -12.68
CA ALA A 103 -5.48 -22.14 -11.83
C ALA A 103 -5.12 -22.56 -10.40
N ASP A 104 -4.04 -23.31 -10.25
CA ASP A 104 -3.46 -23.78 -8.98
C ASP A 104 -2.82 -22.65 -8.16
N GLN A 105 -2.39 -21.55 -8.80
CA GLN A 105 -1.77 -20.41 -8.13
C GLN A 105 -2.76 -19.31 -7.72
N LYS A 106 -3.93 -19.26 -8.37
CA LYS A 106 -4.93 -18.20 -8.19
C LYS A 106 -5.37 -18.01 -6.73
N VAL A 107 -5.59 -19.10 -6.00
CA VAL A 107 -6.05 -19.01 -4.60
C VAL A 107 -4.97 -18.41 -3.71
N LEU A 108 -3.73 -18.90 -3.81
CA LEU A 108 -2.61 -18.36 -3.04
C LEU A 108 -2.38 -16.88 -3.35
N TYR A 109 -2.41 -16.51 -4.63
CA TYR A 109 -2.32 -15.12 -5.05
C TYR A 109 -3.42 -14.25 -4.42
N ALA A 110 -4.68 -14.69 -4.48
CA ALA A 110 -5.80 -13.96 -3.90
C ALA A 110 -5.67 -13.80 -2.37
N VAL A 111 -5.20 -14.83 -1.66
CA VAL A 111 -4.93 -14.77 -0.21
C VAL A 111 -3.85 -13.73 0.09
N LEU A 112 -2.76 -13.71 -0.67
CA LEU A 112 -1.68 -12.75 -0.47
C LEU A 112 -2.10 -11.32 -0.81
N VAL A 113 -2.92 -11.12 -1.85
CA VAL A 113 -3.54 -9.83 -2.16
C VAL A 113 -4.41 -9.36 -0.98
N LEU A 114 -5.26 -10.22 -0.43
CA LEU A 114 -6.09 -9.89 0.74
C LEU A 114 -5.25 -9.60 1.99
N ALA A 115 -4.17 -10.33 2.21
CA ALA A 115 -3.21 -10.03 3.27
C ALA A 115 -2.56 -8.66 3.06
N GLY A 116 -2.20 -8.32 1.82
CA GLY A 116 -1.70 -7.00 1.44
C GLY A 116 -2.74 -5.88 1.65
N VAL A 117 -4.03 -6.13 1.39
CA VAL A 117 -5.12 -5.21 1.73
C VAL A 117 -5.17 -4.97 3.24
N GLY A 118 -5.13 -6.05 4.04
CA GLY A 118 -5.08 -5.94 5.50
C GLY A 118 -3.89 -5.11 5.98
N LEU A 119 -2.69 -5.39 5.46
CA LEU A 119 -1.48 -4.64 5.78
C LEU A 119 -1.57 -3.17 5.36
N THR A 120 -2.21 -2.87 4.22
CA THR A 120 -2.48 -1.50 3.75
C THR A 120 -3.33 -0.74 4.78
N LEU A 121 -4.41 -1.36 5.28
CA LEU A 121 -5.30 -0.75 6.27
C LEU A 121 -4.59 -0.51 7.61
N VAL A 122 -3.78 -1.47 8.06
CA VAL A 122 -2.97 -1.30 9.29
C VAL A 122 -1.97 -0.16 9.12
N THR A 123 -1.28 -0.10 7.97
CA THR A 123 -0.30 0.96 7.69
C THR A 123 -0.97 2.34 7.61
N ALA A 124 -2.16 2.42 7.01
CA ALA A 124 -2.95 3.65 6.95
C ALA A 124 -3.42 4.09 8.36
N TRP A 125 -3.85 3.15 9.21
CA TRP A 125 -4.21 3.44 10.60
C TRP A 125 -3.00 3.98 11.39
N MET A 126 -1.82 3.38 11.23
CA MET A 126 -0.59 3.89 11.85
C MET A 126 -0.29 5.32 11.40
N GLY A 127 -0.40 5.62 10.10
CA GLY A 127 -0.23 6.98 9.58
C GLY A 127 -1.20 7.98 10.21
N GLY A 128 -2.47 7.59 10.38
CA GLY A 128 -3.45 8.38 11.12
C GLY A 128 -3.06 8.59 12.58
N HIS A 129 -2.55 7.57 13.26
CA HIS A 129 -2.08 7.68 14.64
C HIS A 129 -0.88 8.64 14.77
N LEU A 130 0.03 8.67 13.79
CA LEU A 130 1.13 9.64 13.75
C LEU A 130 0.61 11.08 13.67
N VAL A 131 -0.38 11.33 12.80
CA VAL A 131 -0.96 12.66 12.60
C VAL A 131 -1.79 13.10 13.80
N TYR A 132 -2.75 12.29 14.22
CA TYR A 132 -3.74 12.67 15.23
C TYR A 132 -3.29 12.41 16.68
N GLY A 133 -2.36 11.48 16.89
CA GLY A 133 -1.82 11.15 18.22
C GLY A 133 -0.60 11.98 18.58
N TYR A 134 0.34 12.14 17.65
CA TYR A 134 1.62 12.85 17.89
C TYR A 134 1.74 14.20 17.17
N GLY A 135 0.77 14.61 16.36
CA GLY A 135 0.81 15.88 15.62
C GLY A 135 1.81 15.90 14.46
N ILE A 136 2.32 14.75 14.04
CA ILE A 136 3.34 14.64 13.00
C ILE A 136 2.74 15.08 11.66
N GLY A 137 3.36 16.08 11.04
CA GLY A 137 2.88 16.67 9.78
C GLY A 137 1.80 17.75 9.93
N VAL A 138 1.44 18.13 11.16
CA VAL A 138 0.43 19.18 11.44
C VAL A 138 1.01 20.33 12.24
N THR A 139 1.82 20.04 13.25
CA THR A 139 2.52 21.06 14.06
C THR A 139 3.95 21.21 13.61
N PHE A 140 4.36 22.44 13.30
CA PHE A 140 5.75 22.80 13.09
C PHE A 140 6.52 22.53 14.39
N GLY A 141 7.46 21.59 14.35
CA GLY A 141 8.54 21.50 15.34
C GLY A 141 9.68 22.39 14.89
#